data_AF-A0A960WWV3-F1
#
_entry.id   AF-A0A960WWV3-F1
#
_cell.length_a   1.000
_cell.length_b   1.000
_cell.length_c   1.000
_cell.angle_alpha   90.00
_cell.angle_beta   90.00
_cell.angle_gamma   90.00
#
_symmetry.space_group_name_H-M   'P 1'
#
loop_
_entity.id
_entity.type
_entity.pdbx_description
1 polymer ?
#
loop_
_entity_poly.entity_id
_entity_poly.type
_entity_poly.pdbx_seq_one_letter_code
_entity_poly.pdbx_strand_id
1 'polypeptide(L)' 'ETIICVDCGQEARRLTPPPEEGWEIGDSVAYRCTGCNDRWDLVVSDPESQGGFVSYLSEFRALREANGEPEGSDRD' A
#
# COMPACT_ATOMS: atom_id res chain seq x y z
N GLU A 1 -12.85 -11.44 -10.12
CA GLU A 1 -12.17 -10.31 -9.48
C GLU A 1 -10.73 -10.21 -9.94
N THR A 2 -10.28 -9.01 -10.30
CA THR A 2 -8.92 -8.72 -10.78
C THR A 2 -8.40 -7.44 -10.17
N ILE A 3 -7.08 -7.30 -10.12
CA ILE A 3 -6.39 -6.05 -9.71
C ILE A 3 -5.38 -5.66 -10.79
N ILE A 4 -4.91 -4.41 -10.72
CA ILE A 4 -3.78 -3.95 -11.53
C ILE A 4 -2.49 -4.23 -10.78
N CYS A 5 -1.54 -4.90 -11.43
CA CYS A 5 -0.22 -5.15 -10.87
C CYS A 5 0.54 -3.82 -10.71
N VAL A 6 1.03 -3.52 -9.51
CA VAL A 6 1.79 -2.30 -9.23
C VAL A 6 3.15 -2.28 -9.93
N ASP A 7 3.74 -3.45 -10.21
CA ASP A 7 5.08 -3.54 -10.80
C ASP A 7 5.08 -3.42 -12.34
N CYS A 8 4.07 -3.97 -13.03
CA CYS A 8 4.07 -4.00 -14.50
C CYS A 8 2.80 -3.46 -15.16
N GLY A 9 1.81 -3.03 -14.37
CA GLY A 9 0.54 -2.45 -14.86
C GLY A 9 -0.41 -3.44 -15.54
N GLN A 10 -0.03 -4.71 -15.70
CA GLN A 10 -0.90 -5.74 -16.28
C GLN A 10 -1.90 -6.29 -15.25
N GLU A 11 -2.94 -6.97 -15.75
CA GLU A 11 -3.95 -7.61 -14.92
C GLU A 11 -3.35 -8.73 -14.05
N ALA A 12 -3.74 -8.75 -12.77
CA ALA A 12 -3.53 -9.89 -11.88
C ALA A 12 -4.88 -10.52 -11.47
N ARG A 13 -4.93 -11.85 -11.51
CA ARG A 13 -6.15 -12.63 -11.23
C ARG A 13 -6.09 -13.25 -9.85
N ARG A 14 -7.25 -13.27 -9.17
CA ARG A 14 -7.37 -13.88 -7.84
C ARG A 14 -7.11 -15.39 -7.90
N LEU A 15 -6.30 -15.87 -6.97
CA LEU A 15 -6.03 -17.29 -6.75
C LEU A 15 -6.84 -17.85 -5.57
N THR A 16 -7.04 -17.06 -4.51
CA THR A 16 -7.81 -17.51 -3.35
C THR A 16 -9.31 -17.57 -3.70
N PRO A 17 -9.99 -18.72 -3.48
CA PRO A 17 -11.44 -18.79 -3.63
C PRO A 17 -12.13 -17.92 -2.57
N PRO A 18 -13.30 -17.35 -2.86
CA PRO A 18 -14.06 -16.62 -1.85
C PRO A 18 -14.55 -17.60 -0.76
N PRO A 19 -14.50 -17.24 0.53
CA PRO A 19 -15.09 -18.05 1.60
C PRO A 19 -16.60 -18.12 1.45
N GLU A 20 -17.21 -19.15 2.03
CA GLU A 20 -18.66 -19.37 1.94
C GLU A 20 -19.46 -18.24 2.59
N GLU A 21 -18.97 -17.71 3.71
CA GLU A 21 -19.60 -16.64 4.48
C GLU A 21 -19.19 -15.23 4.01
N GLY A 22 -18.33 -15.14 2.99
CA GLY A 22 -17.73 -13.89 2.53
C GLY A 22 -16.38 -13.59 3.17
N TRP A 23 -15.82 -12.43 2.85
CA TRP A 23 -14.51 -12.00 3.36
C TRP A 23 -14.66 -11.24 4.68
N GLU A 24 -13.75 -11.49 5.62
CA GLU A 24 -13.61 -10.73 6.86
C GLU A 24 -12.43 -9.75 6.79
N ILE A 25 -12.49 -8.66 7.56
CA ILE A 25 -11.37 -7.72 7.68
C ILE A 25 -10.17 -8.46 8.28
N GLY A 26 -9.01 -8.33 7.63
CA GLY A 26 -7.79 -9.04 8.00
C GLY A 26 -7.53 -10.30 7.17
N ASP A 27 -8.51 -10.81 6.41
CA ASP A 27 -8.30 -11.94 5.51
C ASP A 27 -7.27 -11.61 4.43
N SER A 28 -6.44 -12.60 4.06
CA SER A 28 -5.45 -12.48 3.00
C SER A 28 -5.94 -13.09 1.69
N VAL A 29 -5.94 -12.29 0.63
CA VAL A 29 -6.38 -12.69 -0.71
C VAL A 29 -5.20 -12.66 -1.68
N ALA A 30 -4.86 -13.82 -2.25
CA ALA A 30 -3.75 -13.96 -3.17
C ALA A 30 -4.17 -13.69 -4.62
N TYR A 31 -3.33 -12.98 -5.36
CA TYR A 31 -3.45 -12.68 -6.78
C TYR A 31 -2.15 -13.01 -7.52
N ARG A 32 -2.24 -13.37 -8.81
CA ARG A 32 -1.08 -13.59 -9.68
C ARG A 32 -1.19 -12.77 -10.95
N CYS A 33 -0.12 -12.02 -11.25
CA CYS A 33 -0.04 -11.21 -12.45
C CYS A 33 0.08 -12.07 -13.71
N THR A 34 -0.64 -11.68 -14.77
CA THR A 34 -0.56 -12.31 -16.09
C THR A 34 0.66 -11.86 -16.90
N GLY A 35 1.26 -10.72 -16.55
CA GLY A 35 2.45 -10.15 -17.22
C GLY A 35 3.76 -10.61 -16.59
N CYS A 36 4.04 -10.18 -15.34
CA CYS A 36 5.30 -10.48 -14.66
C CYS A 36 5.32 -11.80 -13.88
N ASN A 37 4.17 -12.47 -13.73
CA ASN A 37 4.00 -13.70 -12.94
C ASN A 37 4.28 -13.56 -11.42
N ASP A 38 4.47 -12.33 -10.93
CA ASP A 38 4.57 -12.06 -9.51
C ASP A 38 3.25 -12.32 -8.78
N ARG A 39 3.36 -12.57 -7.47
CA ARG A 39 2.26 -12.85 -6.56
C ARG A 39 2.07 -11.66 -5.62
N TRP A 40 0.81 -11.29 -5.43
CA TRP A 40 0.38 -10.26 -4.49
C TRP A 40 -0.55 -10.87 -3.45
N ASP A 41 -0.29 -10.63 -2.17
CA ASP A 41 -1.17 -10.98 -1.07
C ASP A 41 -1.73 -9.69 -0.48
N LEU A 42 -3.02 -9.46 -0.67
CA LEU A 42 -3.73 -8.26 -0.19
C LEU A 42 -4.57 -8.60 1.03
N VAL A 43 -4.53 -7.73 2.03
CA VAL A 43 -5.33 -7.86 3.24
C VAL A 43 -6.66 -7.12 3.05
N VAL A 44 -7.77 -7.77 3.37
CA VAL A 44 -9.11 -7.15 3.35
C VAL A 44 -9.15 -6.07 4.41
N SER A 45 -9.42 -4.84 3.98
CA SER A 45 -9.51 -3.66 4.86
C SER A 45 -10.95 -3.20 5.03
N ASP A 46 -11.20 -2.44 6.09
CA ASP A 46 -12.47 -1.73 6.26
C ASP A 46 -12.57 -0.62 5.18
N PRO A 47 -13.63 -0.59 4.34
CA PRO A 47 -13.80 0.42 3.29
C PRO A 47 -13.93 1.85 3.84
N GLU A 48 -14.39 2.02 5.08
CA GLU A 48 -14.49 3.32 5.75
C GLU A 48 -13.21 3.69 6.51
N SER A 49 -12.32 2.73 6.72
CA SER A 49 -10.97 3.02 7.19
C SER A 49 -10.20 3.67 6.05
N GLN A 50 -10.17 5.01 6.05
CA GLN A 50 -9.16 5.73 5.30
C GLN A 50 -7.82 5.27 5.85
N GLY A 51 -7.17 4.35 5.15
CA GLY A 51 -5.82 3.88 5.42
C GLY A 51 -4.86 5.06 5.29
N GLY A 52 -4.87 5.91 6.31
CA GLY A 52 -3.89 6.95 6.51
C GLY A 52 -2.59 6.23 6.75
N PHE A 53 -1.79 6.11 5.70
CA PHE A 53 -0.39 5.81 5.88
C PHE A 53 0.10 6.86 6.87
N VAL A 54 0.59 6.43 8.05
CA VAL A 54 1.38 7.32 8.90
C VAL A 54 2.63 7.57 8.08
N SER A 55 2.55 8.59 7.23
CA SER A 55 3.67 9.01 6.42
C SER A 55 4.66 9.54 7.42
N TYR A 56 5.65 8.71 7.74
CA TYR A 56 6.84 9.12 8.47
C TYR A 56 7.42 10.41 7.88
N LEU A 57 7.24 10.67 6.57
CA LEU A 57 7.61 11.93 5.93
C LEU A 57 6.77 13.13 6.41
N SER A 58 5.49 12.95 6.73
CA SER A 58 4.62 13.99 7.27
C SER A 58 5.02 14.35 8.70
N GLU A 59 5.25 13.32 9.53
CA GLU A 59 5.73 13.51 10.90
C GLU A 59 7.14 14.12 10.90
N PHE A 60 8.02 13.67 10.01
CA PHE A 60 9.37 14.18 9.87
C PHE A 60 9.41 15.64 9.37
N ARG A 61 8.53 16.03 8.43
CA ARG A 61 8.39 17.44 7.99
C ARG A 61 7.90 18.31 9.14
N ALA A 62 6.86 17.89 9.85
CA ALA A 62 6.34 18.62 10.99
C ALA A 62 7.40 18.80 12.10
N LEU A 63 8.23 17.78 12.35
CA LEU A 63 9.34 17.86 13.30
C LEU A 63 10.46 18.80 12.85
N ARG A 64 10.80 18.83 11.56
CA ARG A 64 11.80 19.77 11.02
C ARG A 64 11.34 21.21 11.06
N GLU A 65 10.06 21.45 10.76
CA GLU A 65 9.42 22.76 10.85
C GLU A 65 9.35 23.24 12.31
N ALA A 66 9.00 22.36 13.25
CA ALA A 66 8.94 22.68 14.68
C ALA A 66 10.32 22.96 15.30
N ASN A 67 11.38 22.34 14.78
CA ASN A 67 12.75 22.48 15.30
C ASN A 67 13.57 23.58 14.60
N GLY A 68 13.04 24.26 13.57
CA GLY A 68 13.65 25.47 13.01
C GLY A 68 15.08 25.31 12.49
N GLU A 69 15.38 24.23 11.78
CA GLU A 69 16.72 24.04 11.18
C GLU A 69 16.87 24.94 9.93
N PRO A 70 17.92 25.77 9.82
CA PRO A 70 18.13 26.62 8.66
C PRO A 70 18.53 25.77 7.45
N GLU A 71 17.89 26.01 6.30
CA GLU A 71 18.37 25.50 5.02
C GLU A 71 19.76 26.07 4.72
N GLY A 72 20.71 25.18 4.41
CA GLY A 72 21.92 25.52 3.67
C GLY A 72 22.92 26.41 4.41
N SER A 73 23.85 25.81 5.15
CA SER A 73 25.20 26.38 5.12
C SER A 73 25.87 25.89 3.83
N ASP A 74 25.71 26.66 2.75
CA ASP A 74 26.69 26.64 1.67
C ASP A 74 28.06 26.89 2.31
N ARG A 75 28.88 25.84 2.36
CA ARG A 75 30.29 25.96 2.66
C ARG A 75 30.99 26.21 1.33
N ASP A 76 31.27 27.48 1.05
CA ASP A 76 32.34 27.91 0.14
C ASP A 76 33.69 27.28 0.54
#